data_AF-A0A167WB47-F1
#
_entry.id   AF-A0A167WB47-F1
#
_cell.length_a   1.000
_cell.length_b   1.000
_cell.length_c   1.000
_cell.angle_alpha   90.00
_cell.angle_beta   90.00
_cell.angle_gamma   90.00
#
_symmetry.space_group_name_H-M   'P 1'
#
loop_
_entity.id
_entity.type
_entity.pdbx_description
1 polymer ?
#
loop_
_entity_poly.entity_id
_entity_poly.type
_entity_poly.pdbx_seq_one_letter_code
_entity_poly.pdbx_strand_id
1 'polypeptide(L)'
;MSAATATQSQEGNAASVADISVPGFENVVWTQSTTKEGRSFAVGVGQPTADNTSDAAVVDAKGGPVGSHGDPEAFEMDVHWPVDGTEHITTSEVYDLAGLQAYKVEEQPWYAPWFKYCLRIRNNVNYLYTFTDESNDTYDLRTVINGWHFLLYNSDQPTIVHVQGTP
;
A
#
# COMPACT_ATOMS: atom_id res chain seq x y z
N MET A 1 -47.47 -3.92 -28.64
CA MET A 1 -47.01 -5.20 -28.05
C MET A 1 -45.72 -5.55 -28.77
N SER A 2 -44.58 -5.03 -28.32
CA SER A 2 -43.68 -5.63 -27.32
C SER A 2 -43.04 -6.93 -27.77
N ALA A 3 -41.76 -6.86 -28.17
CA ALA A 3 -40.67 -7.66 -27.59
C ALA A 3 -39.35 -7.26 -28.27
N ALA A 4 -38.55 -6.45 -27.58
CA ALA A 4 -37.11 -6.33 -27.86
C ALA A 4 -36.42 -7.48 -27.11
N THR A 5 -35.63 -8.28 -27.80
CA THR A 5 -34.75 -9.30 -27.20
C THR A 5 -33.38 -8.66 -27.03
N ALA A 6 -32.94 -8.55 -25.78
CA ALA A 6 -31.63 -8.03 -25.41
C ALA A 6 -30.75 -9.17 -24.87
N THR A 7 -29.48 -9.11 -25.30
CA THR A 7 -28.26 -9.42 -24.55
C THR A 7 -27.98 -10.86 -24.11
N GLN A 8 -26.88 -11.41 -24.62
CA GLN A 8 -25.81 -11.96 -23.78
C GLN A 8 -24.49 -11.98 -24.55
N SER A 9 -23.63 -11.01 -24.25
CA SER A 9 -22.20 -11.07 -24.55
C SER A 9 -21.50 -11.53 -23.28
N GLN A 10 -20.70 -12.59 -23.39
CA GLN A 10 -19.94 -13.20 -22.30
C GLN A 10 -19.06 -12.17 -21.57
N GLU A 11 -19.27 -12.05 -20.26
CA GLU A 11 -18.32 -11.43 -19.34
C GLU A 11 -17.10 -12.33 -19.22
N GLY A 12 -15.95 -11.77 -19.56
CA GLY A 12 -14.65 -12.39 -19.37
C GLY A 12 -14.32 -12.47 -17.88
N ASN A 13 -14.05 -13.70 -17.44
CA ASN A 13 -13.22 -14.13 -16.32
C ASN A 13 -12.50 -13.01 -15.53
N ALA A 14 -13.19 -12.37 -14.59
CA ALA A 14 -12.56 -11.62 -13.52
C ALA A 14 -12.00 -12.65 -12.52
N ALA A 15 -10.67 -12.72 -12.44
CA ALA A 15 -10.00 -13.50 -11.40
C ALA A 15 -10.54 -13.07 -10.03
N SER A 16 -11.04 -14.03 -9.26
CA SER A 16 -11.54 -13.81 -7.91
C SER A 16 -10.43 -13.22 -7.05
N VAL A 17 -10.59 -11.96 -6.66
CA VAL A 17 -9.82 -11.31 -5.61
C VAL A 17 -10.06 -12.09 -4.32
N ALA A 18 -9.07 -12.88 -3.90
CA ALA A 18 -9.02 -13.37 -2.53
C ALA A 18 -9.03 -12.15 -1.61
N ASP A 19 -9.87 -12.21 -0.59
CA ASP A 19 -10.14 -11.17 0.40
C ASP A 19 -8.87 -10.90 1.22
N ILE A 20 -7.95 -10.09 0.70
CA ILE A 20 -6.70 -9.74 1.38
C ILE A 20 -7.07 -8.71 2.46
N SER A 21 -7.52 -9.22 3.60
CA SER A 21 -7.82 -8.39 4.77
C SER A 21 -6.58 -7.62 5.23
N VAL A 22 -6.70 -6.30 5.34
CA VAL A 22 -5.63 -5.46 5.88
C VAL A 22 -5.49 -5.75 7.39
N PRO A 23 -4.28 -6.07 7.89
CA PRO A 23 -4.11 -6.36 9.30
C PRO A 23 -4.51 -5.15 10.15
N GLY A 24 -5.23 -5.42 11.24
CA GLY A 24 -5.52 -4.45 12.27
C GLY A 24 -4.23 -3.95 12.94
N PHE A 25 -4.25 -2.72 13.43
CA PHE A 25 -3.06 -2.05 13.99
C PHE A 25 -2.55 -2.63 15.32
N GLU A 26 -3.29 -3.57 15.90
CA GLU A 26 -3.02 -4.18 17.20
C GLU A 26 -1.70 -4.96 17.25
N ASN A 27 -1.10 -5.26 16.09
CA ASN A 27 0.13 -6.05 15.97
C ASN A 27 1.20 -5.35 15.11
N VAL A 28 1.18 -4.02 15.10
CA VAL A 28 2.15 -3.21 14.37
C VAL A 28 3.25 -2.72 15.32
N VAL A 29 4.52 -3.01 14.99
CA VAL A 29 5.68 -2.46 15.70
C VAL A 29 6.02 -1.11 15.10
N TRP A 30 5.84 -0.02 15.86
CA TRP A 30 6.04 1.35 15.40
C TRP A 30 7.44 1.89 15.69
N THR A 31 8.04 2.57 14.71
CA THR A 31 9.28 3.35 14.83
C THR A 31 8.98 4.81 14.52
N GLN A 32 9.29 5.72 15.44
CA GLN A 32 9.09 7.17 15.24
C GLN A 32 10.28 7.79 14.51
N SER A 33 10.01 8.80 13.69
CA SER A 33 10.99 9.57 12.94
C SER A 33 10.51 11.02 12.72
N THR A 34 11.32 11.84 12.06
CA THR A 34 11.03 13.25 11.74
C THR A 34 11.44 13.54 10.31
N THR A 35 10.57 14.24 9.56
CA THR A 35 10.86 14.69 8.19
C THR A 35 12.00 15.72 8.18
N LYS A 36 12.57 16.00 7.00
CA LYS A 36 13.60 17.04 6.86
C LYS A 36 13.07 18.42 7.28
N GLU A 37 11.78 18.63 7.12
CA GLU A 37 11.03 19.84 7.43
C GLU A 37 10.58 19.91 8.91
N GLY A 38 10.86 18.88 9.71
CA GLY A 38 10.63 18.87 11.15
C GLY A 38 9.28 18.29 11.60
N ARG A 39 8.49 17.69 10.71
CA ARG A 39 7.21 17.06 11.08
C ARG A 39 7.46 15.63 11.55
N SER A 40 6.80 15.19 12.62
CA SER A 40 6.92 13.81 13.09
C SER A 40 6.16 12.85 12.16
N PHE A 41 6.71 11.66 11.96
CA PHE A 41 6.03 10.53 11.33
C PHE A 41 6.39 9.23 12.05
N ALA A 42 5.63 8.17 11.85
CA ALA A 42 5.95 6.84 12.38
C ALA A 42 5.72 5.76 11.32
N VAL A 43 6.59 4.76 11.30
CA VAL A 43 6.49 3.63 10.38
C VAL A 43 6.25 2.34 11.13
N GLY A 44 5.48 1.44 10.55
CA GLY A 44 5.08 0.20 11.18
C GLY A 44 5.02 -0.96 10.20
N VAL A 45 5.33 -2.15 10.70
CA VAL A 45 5.17 -3.42 9.99
C VAL A 45 4.12 -4.24 10.72
N GLY A 46 3.07 -4.68 10.02
CA GLY A 46 2.05 -5.54 10.61
C GLY A 46 2.60 -6.95 10.80
N GLN A 47 2.62 -7.45 12.04
CA GLN A 47 2.85 -8.86 12.28
C GLN A 47 1.55 -9.63 11.98
N PRO A 48 1.60 -10.70 11.17
CA PRO A 48 0.42 -11.55 10.96
C PRO A 48 0.02 -12.18 12.30
N THR A 49 -1.21 -11.95 12.76
CA THR A 49 -1.77 -12.64 13.92
C THR A 49 -2.25 -14.03 13.56
N ALA A 50 -2.07 -14.96 14.51
CA ALA A 50 -2.54 -16.34 14.40
C ALA A 50 -4.07 -16.46 14.25
N ASP A 51 -4.86 -15.43 14.53
CA ASP A 51 -6.33 -15.46 14.36
C ASP A 51 -6.81 -14.94 12.99
N ASN A 52 -5.90 -14.38 12.18
CA ASN A 52 -6.10 -14.14 10.75
C ASN A 52 -5.62 -15.34 9.91
N THR A 53 -5.44 -16.51 10.52
CA THR A 53 -4.96 -17.72 9.83
C THR A 53 -6.06 -18.54 9.15
N SER A 54 -7.28 -18.04 9.01
CA SER A 54 -8.23 -18.69 8.07
C SER A 54 -7.84 -18.48 6.60
N ASP A 55 -6.85 -17.61 6.32
CA ASP A 55 -6.13 -17.56 5.03
C ASP A 55 -4.63 -17.29 5.23
N ALA A 56 -4.05 -17.79 6.33
CA ALA A 56 -2.62 -18.05 6.35
C ALA A 56 -2.32 -19.30 5.50
N ALA A 57 -2.67 -19.22 4.21
CA ALA A 57 -1.62 -19.44 3.25
C ALA A 57 -0.55 -18.39 3.62
N VAL A 58 0.50 -18.81 4.33
CA VAL A 58 1.76 -19.07 3.64
C VAL A 58 1.42 -19.43 2.20
N VAL A 59 1.17 -18.41 1.38
CA VAL A 59 1.38 -18.53 -0.04
C VAL A 59 2.87 -18.76 -0.15
N ASP A 60 3.24 -20.02 0.03
CA ASP A 60 4.24 -20.66 -0.78
C ASP A 60 3.74 -20.40 -2.22
N ALA A 61 4.07 -19.20 -2.71
CA ALA A 61 3.53 -18.65 -3.93
C ALA A 61 4.20 -19.39 -5.09
N LYS A 62 3.79 -20.64 -5.28
CA LYS A 62 3.91 -21.35 -6.56
C LYS A 62 2.80 -20.86 -7.49
N GLY A 63 2.78 -19.56 -7.77
CA GLY A 63 1.77 -18.92 -8.61
C GLY A 63 2.38 -17.87 -9.52
N GLY A 64 2.72 -18.27 -10.76
CA GLY A 64 3.05 -17.37 -11.87
C GLY A 64 4.44 -16.75 -11.78
N PRO A 65 5.07 -16.34 -12.90
CA PRO A 65 6.46 -15.90 -12.85
C PRO A 65 6.52 -14.72 -11.87
N VAL A 66 7.23 -14.94 -10.76
CA VAL A 66 8.04 -13.89 -10.15
C VAL A 66 8.77 -13.32 -11.35
N GLY A 67 8.28 -12.20 -11.89
CA GLY A 67 9.08 -11.39 -12.78
C GLY A 67 10.39 -11.30 -12.05
N SER A 68 11.46 -11.77 -12.68
CA SER A 68 12.78 -11.67 -12.10
C SER A 68 13.03 -10.17 -12.00
N HIS A 69 12.52 -9.52 -10.95
CA HIS A 69 13.05 -8.27 -10.51
C HIS A 69 14.49 -8.67 -10.25
N GLY A 70 15.38 -8.15 -11.07
CA GLY A 70 16.81 -8.24 -10.80
C GLY A 70 17.09 -7.58 -9.46
N ASP A 71 18.33 -7.19 -9.25
CA ASP A 71 18.59 -6.29 -8.13
C ASP A 71 17.66 -5.06 -8.27
N PRO A 72 16.92 -4.67 -7.21
CA PRO A 72 16.05 -3.52 -7.27
C PRO A 72 16.84 -2.31 -7.77
N GLU A 73 16.28 -1.58 -8.74
CA GLU A 73 16.85 -0.34 -9.25
C GLU A 73 16.12 0.83 -8.61
N ALA A 74 16.82 1.96 -8.45
CA ALA A 74 16.17 3.16 -7.94
C ALA A 74 15.08 3.63 -8.93
N PHE A 75 13.95 4.10 -8.41
CA PHE A 75 12.86 4.62 -9.23
C PHE A 75 12.25 5.88 -8.62
N GLU A 76 11.54 6.63 -9.46
CA GLU A 76 10.65 7.72 -9.07
C GLU A 76 9.41 7.71 -9.97
N MET A 77 8.26 8.05 -9.40
CA MET A 77 7.00 8.15 -10.15
C MET A 77 6.06 9.17 -9.51
N ASP A 78 5.33 9.89 -10.36
CA ASP A 78 4.21 10.73 -9.93
C ASP A 78 2.96 9.88 -9.74
N VAL A 79 2.24 10.15 -8.66
CA VAL A 79 1.00 9.47 -8.30
C VAL A 79 -0.05 10.49 -7.87
N HIS A 80 -1.25 10.02 -7.56
CA HIS A 80 -2.26 10.83 -6.89
C HIS A 80 -3.11 9.91 -6.01
N TRP A 81 -2.71 9.76 -4.76
CA TRP A 81 -3.36 8.88 -3.79
C TRP A 81 -4.13 9.71 -2.75
N PRO A 82 -5.44 9.92 -2.95
CA PRO A 82 -6.26 10.78 -2.10
C PRO A 82 -6.54 10.12 -0.75
N VAL A 83 -6.80 10.95 0.27
CA VAL A 83 -7.33 10.49 1.56
C VAL A 83 -8.82 10.17 1.43
N ASP A 84 -9.13 8.97 0.93
CA ASP A 84 -10.50 8.53 0.69
C ASP A 84 -10.91 7.32 1.54
N GLY A 85 -9.99 6.77 2.34
CA GLY A 85 -10.26 5.61 3.18
C GLY A 85 -10.58 4.33 2.41
N THR A 86 -10.28 4.29 1.12
CA THR A 86 -10.56 3.18 0.22
C THR A 86 -9.26 2.46 -0.15
N GLU A 87 -9.30 1.13 -0.20
CA GLU A 87 -8.18 0.35 -0.70
C GLU A 87 -8.17 0.37 -2.23
N HIS A 88 -6.99 0.63 -2.79
CA HIS A 88 -6.76 0.69 -4.23
C HIS A 88 -5.73 -0.37 -4.62
N ILE A 89 -6.07 -1.20 -5.60
CA ILE A 89 -5.08 -2.04 -6.28
C ILE A 89 -4.28 -1.15 -7.24
N THR A 90 -2.97 -1.26 -7.18
CA THR A 90 -2.07 -0.47 -8.03
C THR A 90 -2.18 -0.91 -9.50
N THR A 91 -1.80 -0.02 -10.42
CA THR A 91 -1.67 -0.39 -11.83
C THR A 91 -0.49 -1.34 -12.03
N SER A 92 -0.47 -2.06 -13.15
CA SER A 92 0.67 -2.93 -13.50
C SER A 92 1.98 -2.16 -13.58
N GLU A 93 1.96 -0.92 -14.05
CA GLU A 93 3.15 -0.05 -14.10
C GLU A 93 3.72 0.24 -12.71
N VAL A 94 2.87 0.57 -11.74
CA VAL A 94 3.28 0.79 -10.35
C VAL A 94 3.79 -0.51 -9.72
N TYR A 95 3.15 -1.64 -10.03
CA TYR A 95 3.60 -2.95 -9.57
C TYR A 95 4.98 -3.32 -10.15
N ASP A 96 5.15 -3.19 -11.47
CA ASP A 96 6.38 -3.59 -12.17
C ASP A 96 7.58 -2.70 -11.79
N LEU A 97 7.35 -1.40 -11.58
CA LEU A 97 8.42 -0.45 -11.24
C LEU A 97 8.70 -0.39 -9.73
N ALA A 98 7.66 -0.29 -8.91
CA ALA A 98 7.81 -0.05 -7.47
C ALA A 98 7.61 -1.30 -6.60
N GLY A 99 7.17 -2.43 -7.17
CA GLY A 99 6.83 -3.63 -6.40
C GLY A 99 5.62 -3.44 -5.47
N LEU A 100 4.83 -2.38 -5.64
CA LEU A 100 3.66 -2.06 -4.83
C LEU A 100 2.41 -2.70 -5.44
N GLN A 101 1.66 -3.44 -4.63
CA GLN A 101 0.46 -4.20 -5.03
C GLN A 101 -0.85 -3.46 -4.71
N ALA A 102 -0.86 -2.72 -3.60
CA ALA A 102 -2.03 -2.00 -3.14
C ALA A 102 -1.61 -0.83 -2.25
N TYR A 103 -2.49 0.17 -2.15
CA TYR A 103 -2.36 1.26 -1.19
C TYR A 103 -3.71 1.64 -0.59
N LYS A 104 -3.66 2.33 0.55
CA LYS A 104 -4.81 2.99 1.18
C LYS A 104 -4.32 4.23 1.91
N VAL A 105 -4.95 5.37 1.67
CA VAL A 105 -4.71 6.58 2.48
C VAL A 105 -5.99 6.92 3.22
N GLU A 106 -5.89 7.07 4.54
CA GLU A 106 -7.05 7.31 5.39
C GLU A 106 -6.72 8.27 6.53
N GLU A 107 -7.76 8.89 7.09
CA GLU A 107 -7.64 9.52 8.40
C GLU A 107 -7.34 8.46 9.45
N GLN A 108 -6.35 8.77 10.28
CA GLN A 108 -5.80 7.88 11.28
C GLN A 108 -6.88 7.48 12.31
N PRO A 109 -7.03 6.18 12.66
CA PRO A 109 -8.03 5.75 13.63
C PRO A 109 -7.55 5.97 15.07
N TRP A 110 -8.44 6.37 15.99
CA TRP A 110 -8.23 6.73 17.42
C TRP A 110 -7.00 6.30 18.25
N TYR A 111 -6.26 5.23 17.95
CA TYR A 111 -5.16 4.68 18.77
C TYR A 111 -3.80 5.40 18.61
N ALA A 112 -3.60 6.26 17.60
CA ALA A 112 -2.38 7.08 17.47
C ALA A 112 -2.73 8.58 17.33
N PRO A 113 -3.26 9.20 18.40
CA PRO A 113 -3.89 10.53 18.37
C PRO A 113 -2.94 11.68 17.99
N TRP A 114 -1.66 11.40 17.85
CA TRP A 114 -0.60 12.34 17.47
C TRP A 114 -0.43 12.47 15.96
N PHE A 115 -1.03 11.56 15.18
CA PHE A 115 -0.99 11.53 13.73
C PHE A 115 -2.39 11.64 13.16
N LYS A 116 -2.56 12.42 12.09
CA LYS A 116 -3.85 12.62 11.44
C LYS A 116 -4.13 11.64 10.31
N TYR A 117 -3.09 11.11 9.67
CA TYR A 117 -3.23 10.28 8.48
C TYR A 117 -2.42 8.99 8.57
N CYS A 118 -2.88 7.97 7.86
CA CYS A 118 -2.19 6.70 7.67
C CYS A 118 -2.14 6.35 6.17
N LEU A 119 -0.94 6.15 5.65
CA LEU A 119 -0.71 5.46 4.38
C LEU A 119 -0.42 3.99 4.71
N ARG A 120 -1.19 3.10 4.10
CA ARG A 120 -0.91 1.66 4.08
C ARG A 120 -0.44 1.28 2.69
N ILE A 121 0.61 0.50 2.60
CA ILE A 121 1.06 -0.08 1.34
C ILE A 121 1.22 -1.59 1.47
N ARG A 122 1.01 -2.31 0.38
CA ARG A 122 1.42 -3.71 0.26
C ARG A 122 2.51 -3.84 -0.79
N ASN A 123 3.65 -4.41 -0.43
CA ASN A 123 4.78 -4.58 -1.33
C ASN A 123 5.17 -6.05 -1.54
N ASN A 124 5.82 -6.33 -2.67
CA ASN A 124 6.47 -7.61 -2.97
C ASN A 124 7.98 -7.45 -3.29
N VAL A 125 8.49 -6.22 -3.24
CA VAL A 125 9.90 -5.88 -3.38
C VAL A 125 10.29 -4.96 -2.22
N ASN A 126 11.48 -5.17 -1.66
CA ASN A 126 12.00 -4.37 -0.56
C ASN A 126 12.71 -3.13 -1.10
N TYR A 127 12.26 -1.96 -0.65
CA TYR A 127 12.89 -0.66 -0.88
C TYR A 127 12.91 0.15 0.41
N LEU A 128 13.79 1.15 0.46
CA LEU A 128 13.53 2.39 1.17
C LEU A 128 12.64 3.25 0.28
N TYR A 129 11.34 3.25 0.56
CA TYR A 129 10.39 4.11 -0.13
C TYR A 129 10.40 5.52 0.49
N THR A 130 10.30 6.54 -0.35
CA THR A 130 10.04 7.92 0.08
C THR A 130 8.75 8.38 -0.57
N PHE A 131 7.80 8.84 0.26
CA PHE A 131 6.51 9.36 -0.18
C PHE A 131 6.48 10.87 -0.01
N THR A 132 6.05 11.60 -1.03
CA THR A 132 5.87 13.06 -0.97
C THR A 132 4.40 13.43 -1.05
N ASP A 133 3.94 14.30 -0.17
CA ASP A 133 2.58 14.83 -0.20
C ASP A 133 2.46 16.18 -0.96
N GLU A 134 1.23 16.67 -1.15
CA GLU A 134 0.95 17.95 -1.82
C GLU A 134 1.52 19.18 -1.08
N SER A 135 1.87 19.03 0.20
CA SER A 135 2.58 20.07 0.96
C SER A 135 4.10 20.03 0.77
N ASN A 136 4.59 19.12 -0.08
CA ASN A 136 5.99 18.86 -0.37
C ASN A 136 6.78 18.31 0.84
N ASP A 137 6.08 17.67 1.78
CA ASP A 137 6.71 16.94 2.87
C ASP A 137 7.02 15.51 2.46
N THR A 138 8.15 14.99 2.95
CA THR A 138 8.67 13.67 2.57
C THR A 138 8.73 12.71 3.75
N TYR A 139 8.34 11.46 3.50
CA TYR A 139 8.23 10.42 4.53
C TYR A 139 8.92 9.14 4.07
N ASP A 140 9.89 8.68 4.85
CA ASP A 140 10.69 7.50 4.54
C ASP A 140 10.10 6.24 5.17
N LEU A 141 9.86 5.20 4.38
CA LEU A 141 9.36 3.91 4.80
C LEU A 141 10.28 2.80 4.29
N ARG A 142 11.11 2.27 5.20
CA ARG A 142 11.96 1.11 4.91
C ARG A 142 11.15 -0.18 5.00
N THR A 143 11.13 -0.94 3.92
CA THR A 143 10.49 -2.26 3.86
C THR A 143 11.56 -3.34 3.83
N VAL A 144 11.71 -4.08 4.93
CA VAL A 144 12.69 -5.19 5.04
C VAL A 144 12.07 -6.56 4.78
N ILE A 145 10.73 -6.62 4.73
CA ILE A 145 9.95 -7.81 4.40
C ILE A 145 8.84 -7.42 3.42
N ASN A 146 8.36 -8.39 2.66
CA ASN A 146 7.18 -8.23 1.82
C ASN A 146 5.92 -8.26 2.67
N GLY A 147 4.88 -7.54 2.25
CA GLY A 147 3.58 -7.52 2.92
C GLY A 147 3.08 -6.11 3.21
N TRP A 148 2.29 -5.97 4.28
CA TRP A 148 1.67 -4.71 4.67
C TRP A 148 2.61 -3.86 5.53
N HIS A 149 2.79 -2.61 5.12
CA HIS A 149 3.52 -1.59 5.84
C HIS A 149 2.66 -0.35 6.03
N PHE A 150 2.98 0.39 7.09
CA PHE A 150 2.17 1.50 7.55
C PHE A 150 3.05 2.72 7.77
N LEU A 151 2.56 3.88 7.35
CA LEU A 151 3.15 5.17 7.58
C LEU A 151 2.09 6.08 8.22
N LEU A 152 2.32 6.48 9.46
CA LEU A 152 1.54 7.50 10.15
C LEU A 152 2.21 8.86 9.98
N TYR A 153 1.44 9.87 9.59
CA TYR A 153 1.99 11.19 9.29
C TYR A 153 1.00 12.32 9.57
N ASN A 154 1.53 13.54 9.59
CA ASN A 154 0.77 14.78 9.69
C ASN A 154 1.08 15.66 8.49
N SER A 155 0.04 16.10 7.80
CA SER A 155 0.16 17.00 6.66
C SER A 155 -1.01 17.98 6.61
N ASP A 156 -0.78 19.16 6.04
CA ASP A 156 -1.84 20.10 5.71
C ASP A 156 -2.49 19.76 4.35
N GLN A 157 -1.79 19.03 3.49
CA GLN A 157 -2.28 18.55 2.19
C GLN A 157 -1.87 17.07 2.02
N PRO A 158 -2.64 16.13 2.61
CA PRO A 158 -2.19 14.76 2.88
C PRO A 158 -2.20 13.80 1.68
N THR A 159 -2.69 14.24 0.52
CA THR A 159 -2.65 13.46 -0.72
C THR A 159 -1.19 13.14 -1.07
N ILE A 160 -0.86 11.88 -1.32
CA ILE A 160 0.47 11.50 -1.79
C ILE A 160 0.52 11.73 -3.30
N VAL A 161 1.55 12.45 -3.75
CA VAL A 161 1.71 12.86 -5.15
C VAL A 161 2.97 12.32 -5.81
N HIS A 162 3.91 11.79 -5.02
CA HIS A 162 5.14 11.23 -5.56
C HIS A 162 5.64 10.08 -4.71
N VAL A 163 6.24 9.08 -5.37
CA VAL A 163 6.84 7.91 -4.73
C VAL A 163 8.21 7.65 -5.34
N GLN A 164 9.20 7.45 -4.47
CA GLN A 164 10.54 7.03 -4.85
C GLN A 164 10.90 5.74 -4.14
N GLY A 165 11.79 4.95 -4.73
CA GLY A 165 12.37 3.79 -4.08
C GLY A 165 13.88 3.76 -4.29
N THR A 166 14.60 3.46 -3.22
CA THR A 166 16.04 3.17 -3.27
C THR A 166 16.30 1.78 -2.68
N PRO A 167 17.21 0.98 -3.29
CA PRO A 167 17.55 -0.36 -2.81
C PRO A 167 18.05 -0.42 -1.35
#